data_AF-A0A528MZ05-F1
#
_entry.id   AF-A0A528MZ05-F1
#
_cell.length_a   1.000
_cell.length_b   1.000
_cell.length_c   1.000
_cell.angle_alpha   90.00
_cell.angle_beta   90.00
_cell.angle_gamma   90.00
#
_symmetry.space_group_name_H-M   'P 1'
#
loop_
_entity.id
_entity.type
_entity.pdbx_description
1 polymer ?
#
loop_
_entity_poly.entity_id
_entity_poly.type
_entity_poly.pdbx_seq_one_letter_code
_entity_poly.pdbx_strand_id
1 'polypeptide(L)' 'GGLLCEPMARLGAEVVGADASATNIEVARLHAAEVGVTVDYRATTAEDLADAGEKFDVILNMEVVEHVAD' A
#
# COMPACT_ATOMS: atom_id res chain seq x y z
N GLY A 1 4.94 -1.75 -3.02
CA GLY A 1 3.47 -1.61 -3.06
C GLY A 1 2.82 -1.15 -4.37
N GLY A 2 3.45 -0.30 -5.21
CA GLY A 2 2.69 0.48 -6.21
C GLY A 2 2.05 -0.27 -7.39
N LEU A 3 2.63 -1.41 -7.82
CA LEU A 3 2.19 -2.14 -9.02
C LEU A 3 0.72 -2.57 -8.99
N LEU A 4 0.17 -2.89 -7.82
CA LEU A 4 -1.22 -3.33 -7.66
C LEU A 4 -2.13 -2.21 -7.17
N CYS A 5 -1.61 -1.27 -6.38
CA CYS A 5 -2.40 -0.19 -5.82
C CYS A 5 -3.00 0.71 -6.92
N GLU A 6 -2.20 1.10 -7.91
CA GLU A 6 -2.64 2.01 -8.96
C GLU A 6 -3.71 1.42 -9.89
N PRO A 7 -3.59 0.15 -10.37
CA PRO A 7 -4.69 -0.48 -11.10
C PRO A 7 -5.99 -0.55 -10.28
N MET A 8 -5.92 -0.88 -8.98
CA MET A 8 -7.12 -0.94 -8.14
C MET A 8 -7.77 0.46 -8.01
N ALA A 9 -6.96 1.50 -7.82
CA ALA A 9 -7.46 2.87 -7.78
C ALA A 9 -8.09 3.30 -9.12
N ARG A 10 -7.50 2.92 -10.26
CA ARG A 10 -8.08 3.16 -11.59
C ARG A 10 -9.40 2.42 -11.84
N LEU A 11 -9.59 1.27 -11.19
CA LEU A 11 -10.86 0.53 -11.20
C LEU A 11 -11.91 1.13 -10.25
N GLY A 12 -11.56 2.19 -9.50
CA GLY A 12 -12.47 2.95 -8.65
C GLY A 12 -12.41 2.58 -7.16
N ALA A 13 -11.43 1.78 -6.73
CA ALA A 13 -11.23 1.52 -5.31
C ALA A 13 -10.58 2.73 -4.60
N GLU A 14 -10.94 2.96 -3.34
CA GLU A 14 -10.12 3.75 -2.42
C GLU A 14 -8.99 2.85 -1.91
N VAL A 15 -7.74 3.25 -2.16
CA VAL A 15 -6.59 2.36 -1.96
C VAL A 15 -5.61 2.98 -0.97
N VAL A 16 -5.29 2.19 0.06
CA VAL A 16 -4.11 2.40 0.92
C VAL A 16 -3.02 1.43 0.48
N GLY A 17 -1.84 1.95 0.16
CA GLY A 17 -0.65 1.16 -0.14
C GLY A 17 0.34 1.23 1.01
N ALA A 18 0.61 0.11 1.67
CA ALA A 18 1.52 0.04 2.81
C ALA A 18 2.79 -0.76 2.49
N ASP A 19 3.93 -0.31 3.00
CA ASP A 19 5.24 -0.96 2.91
C ASP A 19 6.14 -0.39 4.02
N ALA A 20 6.92 -1.24 4.69
CA ALA A 20 7.80 -0.80 5.76
C ALA A 20 8.96 0.08 5.26
N SER A 21 9.33 -0.04 3.98
CA SER A 21 10.36 0.78 3.35
C SER A 21 9.82 2.13 2.94
N ALA A 22 10.23 3.18 3.65
CA ALA A 22 9.92 4.56 3.28
C ALA A 22 10.40 4.91 1.85
N THR A 23 11.52 4.33 1.42
CA THR A 23 12.03 4.49 0.05
C THR A 23 11.06 3.91 -0.98
N ASN A 24 10.53 2.70 -0.75
CA ASN A 24 9.58 2.07 -1.68
C ASN A 24 8.30 2.89 -1.79
N ILE A 25 7.83 3.40 -0.66
CA ILE A 25 6.64 4.24 -0.57
C ILE A 25 6.83 5.57 -1.33
N GLU A 26 8.00 6.19 -1.21
CA GLU A 26 8.27 7.44 -1.94
C GLU A 26 8.32 7.22 -3.45
N VAL A 27 8.98 6.15 -3.90
CA VAL A 27 8.98 5.78 -5.33
C VAL A 27 7.56 5.55 -5.84
N ALA A 28 6.72 4.85 -5.07
CA ALA A 28 5.33 4.60 -5.45
C ALA A 28 4.48 5.87 -5.49
N ARG A 29 4.67 6.81 -4.54
CA ARG A 29 4.01 8.12 -4.55
C ARG A 29 4.37 8.95 -5.78
N LEU A 30 5.64 9.01 -6.12
CA LEU A 30 6.12 9.73 -7.30
C LEU A 30 5.50 9.17 -8.58
N HIS A 31 5.54 7.84 -8.74
CA HIS A 31 4.96 7.18 -9.91
C HIS A 31 3.45 7.43 -10.00
N ALA A 32 2.70 7.30 -8.90
CA ALA A 32 1.26 7.58 -8.88
C ALA A 32 0.94 9.04 -9.26
N ALA A 33 1.76 9.99 -8.82
CA ALA A 33 1.62 11.40 -9.21
C ALA A 33 1.88 11.61 -10.71
N GLU A 34 2.92 10.98 -11.27
CA GLU A 34 3.23 11.04 -12.71
C GLU A 34 2.09 10.48 -13.58
N VAL A 35 1.43 9.42 -13.12
CA VAL A 35 0.34 8.79 -13.85
C VAL A 35 -1.05 9.31 -13.48
N GLY A 36 -1.13 10.30 -12.59
CA GLY A 36 -2.38 10.96 -12.19
C GLY A 36 -3.36 10.07 -11.43
N VAL A 37 -2.86 9.12 -10.61
CA VAL A 37 -3.68 8.22 -9.80
C VAL A 37 -3.56 8.59 -8.32
N THR A 38 -4.68 8.63 -7.62
CA THR A 38 -4.70 8.88 -6.17
C THR A 38 -4.65 7.56 -5.40
N VAL A 39 -3.59 7.38 -4.62
CA VAL A 39 -3.41 6.27 -3.67
C VAL A 39 -2.83 6.86 -2.39
N ASP A 40 -3.35 6.42 -1.24
CA ASP A 40 -2.78 6.76 0.06
C ASP A 40 -1.62 5.81 0.40
N TYR A 41 -0.40 6.21 0.05
CA TYR A 41 0.79 5.42 0.34
C TYR A 41 1.39 5.77 1.70
N ARG A 42 1.57 4.76 2.56
CA ARG A 42 2.04 4.88 3.94
C ARG A 42 3.27 4.00 4.19
N ALA A 43 4.32 4.61 4.75
CA ALA A 43 5.49 3.89 5.22
C ALA A 43 5.20 3.31 6.61
N THR A 44 4.71 2.07 6.65
CA THR A 44 4.14 1.44 7.85
C THR A 44 4.08 -0.08 7.65
N THR A 45 3.89 -0.83 8.74
CA THR A 45 3.73 -2.28 8.69
C THR A 45 2.25 -2.68 8.73
N ALA A 46 1.95 -3.96 8.49
CA ALA A 46 0.60 -4.46 8.62
C ALA A 46 0.13 -4.47 10.07
N GLU A 47 1.06 -4.73 11.00
CA GLU A 47 0.85 -4.72 12.45
C GLU A 47 0.48 -3.31 12.93
N ASP A 48 1.20 -2.28 12.50
CA ASP A 48 0.91 -0.89 12.85
C ASP A 48 -0.49 -0.47 12.37
N LEU A 49 -0.90 -0.88 11.16
CA LEU A 49 -2.24 -0.63 10.64
C LEU A 49 -3.32 -1.36 11.46
N ALA A 50 -3.04 -2.59 11.87
CA ALA A 50 -3.95 -3.37 12.71
C ALA A 50 -4.09 -2.75 14.12
N ASP A 51 -2.99 -2.32 14.73
CA ASP A 51 -2.96 -1.65 16.03
C ASP A 51 -3.65 -0.29 16.00
N ALA A 52 -3.57 0.43 14.87
CA ALA A 52 -4.32 1.66 14.62
C ALA A 52 -5.84 1.41 14.42
N GLY A 53 -6.26 0.15 14.32
CA GLY A 53 -7.66 -0.24 14.16
C GLY A 53 -8.20 -0.04 12.74
N GLU A 54 -7.33 0.11 11.75
CA GLU A 54 -7.73 0.28 10.34
C GLU A 54 -8.57 -0.92 9.85
N LYS A 55 -9.53 -0.64 8.97
CA LYS A 55 -10.45 -1.63 8.41
C LYS A 55 -10.53 -1.45 6.91
N PHE A 56 -10.57 -2.57 6.21
CA PHE A 56 -10.62 -2.61 4.74
C PHE A 56 -11.61 -3.69 4.31
N ASP A 57 -12.35 -3.43 3.23
CA ASP A 57 -13.25 -4.43 2.64
C ASP A 57 -12.47 -5.58 1.99
N VAL A 58 -11.27 -5.28 1.48
CA VAL A 58 -10.38 -6.23 0.81
C VAL A 58 -8.94 -5.97 1.22
N ILE A 59 -8.19 -7.02 1.53
CA ILE A 59 -6.75 -6.99 1.77
C ILE A 59 -6.05 -7.74 0.64
N LEU A 60 -5.10 -7.07 -0.02
CA LEU A 60 -4.21 -7.68 -1.00
C LEU A 60 -2.81 -7.81 -0.38
N ASN A 61 -2.43 -9.02 0.02
CA ASN A 61 -1.09 -9.30 0.53
C ASN A 61 -0.27 -10.04 -0.53
N MET A 62 0.67 -9.33 -1.17
CA MET A 62 1.44 -9.84 -2.30
C MET A 62 2.92 -9.57 -2.02
N GLU A 63 3.73 -10.63 -2.01
CA GLU A 63 5.19 -10.61 -1.72
C GLU A 63 5.59 -10.29 -0.26
N VAL A 64 4.83 -10.77 0.75
CA VAL A 64 5.19 -10.63 2.19
C VAL A 64 5.46 -12.01 2.83
N VAL A 65 5.77 -13.03 2.04
CA VAL A 65 5.80 -14.42 2.56
C VAL A 65 7.12 -14.78 3.28
N GLU A 66 8.15 -13.93 3.27
CA GLU A 66 9.47 -14.28 3.83
C GLU A 66 9.96 -13.45 5.05
N HIS A 67 9.21 -12.46 5.55
CA HIS A 67 9.69 -11.59 6.65
C HIS A 67 8.64 -11.25 7.72
N VAL A 68 7.65 -12.10 7.95
CA VAL A 68 6.78 -11.95 9.14
C VAL A 68 7.45 -12.73 10.27
N ALA A 69 7.75 -12.07 11.39
CA ALA A 69 8.16 -12.79 12.60
C ALA A 69 7.01 -13.70 13.03
N ASP A 70 7.32 -14.95 13.39
CA ASP A 70 6.35 -16.00 13.79
C ASP A 70 5.18 -15.51 14.65
#